data_AF-T5A680-F1
#
_entry.id   AF-T5A680-F1
#
_cell.length_a   1.000
_cell.length_b   1.000
_cell.length_c   1.000
_cell.angle_alpha   90.00
_cell.angle_beta   90.00
_cell.angle_gamma   90.00
#
_symmetry.space_group_name_H-M   'P 1'
#
loop_
_entity.id
_entity.type
_entity.pdbx_description
1 polymer ?
#
loop_
_entity_poly.entity_id
_entity_poly.type
_entity_poly.pdbx_seq_one_letter_code
_entity_poly.pdbx_strand_id
1 'polypeptide(L)'
;MLSWGHDEYLYHVVRDQSNLPDEALAMIRYHSFYPWHREGAYRELMSAKDHDMLKAVQAFNPYDLYSKSDDVPSVETLKPYYLELIDEFFPQKVMKW
;
A
#
# COMPACT_ATOMS: atom_id res chain seq x y z
N MET A 1 0.62 -10.03 -15.15
CA MET A 1 1.97 -9.72 -14.63
C MET A 1 2.21 -8.24 -14.88
N LEU A 2 2.53 -7.47 -13.83
CA LEU A 2 2.86 -6.04 -13.95
C LEU A 2 4.37 -5.85 -14.14
N SER A 3 4.79 -4.64 -14.50
CA SER A 3 6.21 -4.27 -14.47
C SER A 3 6.77 -4.46 -13.06
N TRP A 4 7.91 -5.13 -12.94
CA TRP A 4 8.57 -5.35 -11.65
C TRP A 4 9.02 -4.03 -11.03
N GLY A 5 8.75 -3.86 -9.73
CA GLY A 5 9.05 -2.63 -8.99
C GLY A 5 8.74 -2.77 -7.51
N HIS A 6 8.76 -1.66 -6.78
CA HIS A 6 8.56 -1.68 -5.33
C HIS A 6 7.18 -2.15 -4.90
N ASP A 7 6.14 -1.98 -5.74
CA ASP A 7 4.79 -2.41 -5.42
C ASP A 7 4.73 -3.93 -5.25
N GLU A 8 5.19 -4.65 -6.28
CA GLU A 8 5.17 -6.12 -6.32
C GLU A 8 6.15 -6.70 -5.29
N TYR A 9 7.33 -6.10 -5.15
CA TYR A 9 8.31 -6.51 -4.14
C TYR A 9 7.75 -6.39 -2.72
N LEU A 10 7.27 -5.21 -2.32
CA LEU A 10 6.79 -4.98 -0.96
C LEU A 10 5.55 -5.83 -0.67
N TYR A 11 4.63 -5.97 -1.63
CA TYR A 11 3.49 -6.88 -1.52
C TYR A 11 3.94 -8.31 -1.19
N HIS A 12 4.96 -8.84 -1.87
CA HIS A 12 5.49 -10.17 -1.58
C HIS A 12 6.15 -10.28 -0.19
N VAL A 13 6.83 -9.23 0.25
CA VAL A 13 7.41 -9.18 1.60
C VAL A 13 6.31 -9.21 2.66
N VAL A 14 5.25 -8.42 2.53
CA VAL A 14 4.30 -8.21 3.63
C VAL A 14 3.08 -9.14 3.63
N ARG A 15 2.64 -9.66 2.48
CA ARG A 15 1.36 -10.39 2.37
C ARG A 15 1.26 -11.63 3.29
N ASP A 16 2.39 -12.29 3.54
CA ASP A 16 2.45 -13.54 4.32
C ASP A 16 3.08 -13.31 5.72
N GLN A 17 3.48 -12.07 6.03
CA GLN A 17 4.20 -11.69 7.25
C GLN A 17 3.50 -10.53 8.01
N SER A 18 2.27 -10.18 7.64
CA SER A 18 1.47 -9.13 8.29
C SER A 18 0.02 -9.54 8.48
N ASN A 19 -0.69 -8.83 9.36
CA ASN A 19 -2.13 -8.93 9.58
C ASN A 19 -2.91 -7.86 8.79
N LEU A 20 -2.31 -7.30 7.74
CA LEU A 20 -2.94 -6.27 6.93
C LEU A 20 -4.16 -6.84 6.17
N PRO A 21 -5.27 -6.09 6.07
CA PRO A 21 -6.42 -6.51 5.28
C PRO A 21 -6.11 -6.47 3.78
N ASP A 22 -6.95 -7.13 2.99
CA ASP A 22 -6.81 -7.22 1.53
C ASP A 22 -6.68 -5.84 0.86
N GLU A 23 -7.45 -4.85 1.34
CA GLU A 23 -7.42 -3.48 0.86
C GLU A 23 -6.04 -2.85 1.05
N ALA A 24 -5.39 -3.06 2.20
CA ALA A 24 -4.06 -2.55 2.47
C ALA A 24 -2.99 -3.20 1.59
N LEU A 25 -3.11 -4.51 1.37
CA LEU A 25 -2.23 -5.22 0.45
C LEU A 25 -2.44 -4.74 -1.01
N ALA A 26 -3.67 -4.43 -1.41
CA ALA A 26 -3.95 -3.87 -2.73
C ALA A 26 -3.42 -2.45 -2.90
N MET A 27 -3.54 -1.59 -1.87
CA MET A 27 -2.92 -0.26 -1.85
C MET A 27 -1.40 -0.38 -2.07
N ILE A 28 -0.71 -1.24 -1.32
CA ILE A 28 0.73 -1.48 -1.50
C ILE A 28 1.06 -1.98 -2.92
N ARG A 29 0.30 -2.94 -3.43
CA ARG A 29 0.62 -3.62 -4.70
C ARG A 29 0.28 -2.80 -5.96
N TYR A 30 -0.62 -1.82 -5.86
CA TYR A 30 -1.15 -1.16 -7.05
C TYR A 30 -1.11 0.37 -7.00
N HIS A 31 -0.53 0.99 -5.97
CA HIS A 31 -0.45 2.45 -5.86
C HIS A 31 0.37 3.12 -6.98
N SER A 32 1.27 2.39 -7.66
CA SER A 32 1.96 2.91 -8.85
C SER A 32 1.20 2.67 -10.16
N PHE A 33 0.09 1.92 -10.15
CA PHE A 33 -0.60 1.51 -11.37
C PHE A 33 -1.58 2.58 -11.90
N TYR A 34 -1.06 3.79 -12.14
CA TYR A 34 -1.84 4.98 -12.53
C TYR A 34 -2.77 4.77 -13.73
N PRO A 35 -2.36 4.09 -14.81
CA PRO A 35 -3.27 3.78 -15.91
C PRO A 35 -4.57 3.11 -15.44
N TRP A 36 -4.51 2.27 -14.41
CA TRP A 36 -5.67 1.56 -13.87
C TRP A 36 -6.44 2.37 -12.82
N HIS A 37 -5.78 2.85 -11.76
CA HIS A 37 -6.50 3.48 -10.64
C HIS A 37 -6.90 4.94 -10.92
N ARG A 38 -6.23 5.62 -11.87
CA ARG A 38 -6.54 7.01 -12.23
C ARG A 38 -7.17 7.14 -13.63
N GLU A 39 -6.55 6.53 -14.64
CA GLU A 39 -6.95 6.75 -16.04
C GLU A 39 -8.04 5.77 -16.55
N GLY A 40 -8.37 4.74 -15.76
CA GLY A 40 -9.45 3.81 -16.08
C GLY A 40 -9.12 2.78 -17.16
N ALA A 41 -7.85 2.58 -17.50
CA ALA A 41 -7.40 1.50 -18.39
C ALA A 41 -7.41 0.14 -17.68
N TYR A 42 -7.23 -0.94 -18.46
CA TYR A 42 -7.07 -2.32 -17.98
C TYR A 42 -8.27 -2.88 -17.20
N ARG A 43 -9.48 -2.34 -17.41
CA ARG A 43 -10.72 -2.82 -16.78
C ARG A 43 -11.10 -4.21 -17.26
N GLU A 44 -10.75 -4.55 -18.49
CA GLU A 44 -10.94 -5.87 -19.10
C GLU A 44 -10.13 -6.98 -18.42
N LEU A 45 -9.12 -6.63 -17.62
CA LEU A 45 -8.29 -7.58 -16.86
C LEU A 45 -8.78 -7.75 -15.41
N MET A 46 -9.81 -7.02 -14.99
CA MET A 46 -10.29 -7.03 -13.60
C MET A 46 -11.21 -8.21 -13.31
N SER A 47 -11.07 -8.73 -12.09
CA SER A 47 -12.04 -9.59 -11.43
C SER A 47 -13.03 -8.77 -10.58
N ALA A 48 -14.08 -9.43 -10.06
CA ALA A 48 -15.02 -8.80 -9.13
C ALA A 48 -14.32 -8.18 -7.91
N LYS A 49 -13.28 -8.86 -7.37
CA LYS A 49 -12.51 -8.36 -6.22
C LYS A 49 -11.76 -7.07 -6.56
N ASP A 50 -11.24 -6.94 -7.78
CA ASP A 50 -10.47 -5.77 -8.18
C ASP A 50 -11.32 -4.50 -8.22
N HIS A 51 -12.63 -4.61 -8.43
CA HIS A 51 -13.54 -3.47 -8.36
C HIS A 51 -13.65 -2.90 -6.94
N ASP A 52 -13.55 -3.73 -5.91
CA ASP A 52 -13.54 -3.29 -4.53
C ASP A 52 -12.15 -2.76 -4.12
N MET A 53 -11.09 -3.44 -4.55
CA MET A 53 -9.71 -3.01 -4.30
C MET A 53 -9.40 -1.65 -4.95
N LEU A 54 -9.96 -1.39 -6.13
CA LEU A 54 -9.84 -0.10 -6.81
C LEU A 54 -10.27 1.07 -5.90
N LYS A 55 -11.35 0.89 -5.13
CA LYS A 55 -11.86 1.94 -4.22
C LYS A 55 -10.83 2.26 -3.14
N ALA A 56 -10.18 1.24 -2.56
CA ALA A 56 -9.13 1.41 -1.57
C ALA A 56 -7.90 2.12 -2.15
N VAL A 57 -7.43 1.68 -3.32
CA VAL A 57 -6.27 2.29 -4.01
C VAL A 57 -6.55 3.75 -4.36
N GLN A 58 -7.75 4.07 -4.84
CA GLN A 58 -8.16 5.45 -5.13
C GLN A 58 -8.28 6.31 -3.86
N ALA A 59 -8.74 5.73 -2.75
CA ALA A 59 -8.83 6.45 -1.47
C ALA A 59 -7.44 6.77 -0.89
N PHE A 60 -6.45 5.89 -1.11
CA PHE A 60 -5.07 6.09 -0.66
C PHE A 60 -4.29 7.11 -1.49
N ASN A 61 -4.47 7.10 -2.82
CA ASN A 61 -3.65 7.87 -3.76
C ASN A 61 -3.51 9.38 -3.43
N PRO A 62 -4.54 10.11 -2.95
CA PRO A 62 -4.38 11.50 -2.54
C PRO A 62 -3.36 11.69 -1.41
N TYR A 63 -3.27 10.75 -0.46
CA TYR A 63 -2.31 10.84 0.64
C TYR A 63 -0.89 10.58 0.16
N ASP A 64 -0.67 9.61 -0.73
CA ASP A 64 0.64 9.38 -1.35
C ASP A 64 1.10 10.58 -2.19
N LEU A 65 0.21 11.12 -3.01
CA LEU A 65 0.59 12.16 -3.97
C LEU A 65 0.74 13.54 -3.31
N TYR A 66 -0.17 13.92 -2.42
CA TYR A 66 -0.33 15.30 -1.96
C TYR A 66 0.16 15.56 -0.53
N SER A 67 0.64 14.54 0.20
CA SER A 67 1.32 14.74 1.49
C SER A 67 2.80 15.14 1.35
N LYS A 68 3.33 15.21 0.13
CA LYS A 68 4.71 15.60 -0.16
C LYS A 68 4.88 17.10 0.09
N SER A 69 5.55 17.46 1.18
CA SER A 69 5.87 18.84 1.58
C SER A 69 7.36 19.03 1.82
N ASP A 70 7.82 20.28 1.76
CA ASP A 70 9.20 20.65 2.13
C ASP A 70 9.43 20.49 3.65
N ASP A 71 8.37 20.69 4.45
CA ASP A 71 8.41 20.47 5.90
C ASP A 71 8.47 18.97 6.19
N VAL A 72 9.46 18.57 6.98
CA VAL A 72 9.67 17.17 7.39
C VAL A 72 8.97 16.91 8.73
N PRO A 73 8.12 15.87 8.84
CA PRO A 73 7.44 15.56 10.09
C PRO A 73 8.42 15.13 11.20
N SER A 74 8.10 15.48 12.45
CA SER A 74 8.91 15.11 13.61
C SER A 74 8.86 13.60 13.85
N VAL A 75 9.98 12.91 13.58
CA VAL A 75 10.12 11.47 13.82
C VAL A 75 9.98 11.15 15.30
N GLU A 76 10.54 11.97 16.20
CA GLU A 76 10.46 11.73 17.64
C GLU A 76 9.02 11.75 18.16
N THR A 77 8.20 12.67 17.62
CA THR A 77 6.78 12.78 18.00
C THR A 77 5.96 11.62 17.44
N LEU A 78 6.20 11.20 16.20
CA LEU A 78 5.37 10.21 15.51
C LEU A 78 5.78 8.76 15.77
N LYS A 79 7.04 8.52 16.12
CA LYS A 79 7.59 7.17 16.28
C LYS A 79 6.81 6.30 17.27
N PRO A 80 6.40 6.77 18.47
CA PRO A 80 5.64 5.93 19.40
C PRO A 80 4.34 5.40 18.77
N TYR A 81 3.60 6.26 18.08
CA TYR A 81 2.35 5.89 17.41
C TYR A 81 2.57 4.83 16.31
N TYR A 82 3.56 5.03 15.43
CA TYR A 82 3.83 4.05 14.37
C TYR A 82 4.43 2.75 14.90
N LEU A 83 5.16 2.76 16.01
CA LEU A 83 5.65 1.53 16.64
C LEU A 83 4.50 0.68 17.21
N GLU A 84 3.48 1.30 17.79
CA GLU A 84 2.27 0.58 18.24
C GLU A 84 1.56 -0.11 17.06
N LEU A 85 1.41 0.59 15.93
CA LEU A 85 0.82 0.01 14.71
C LEU A 85 1.69 -1.10 14.11
N ILE A 86 3.02 -0.93 14.09
CA ILE A 86 3.94 -1.99 13.65
C ILE A 86 3.75 -3.23 14.52
N ASP A 87 3.63 -3.05 15.83
CA ASP A 87 3.44 -4.14 16.78
C ASP A 87 2.10 -4.88 16.59
N GLU A 88 1.05 -4.15 16.22
CA GLU A 88 -0.28 -4.71 15.92
C GLU A 88 -0.31 -5.48 14.59
N PHE A 89 0.21 -4.87 13.52
CA PHE A 89 0.07 -5.41 12.16
C PHE A 89 1.22 -6.31 11.71
N PHE A 90 2.38 -6.25 12.36
CA PHE A 90 3.56 -7.06 12.05
C PHE A 90 4.04 -7.82 13.30
N PRO A 91 3.36 -8.92 13.69
CA PRO A 91 3.66 -9.65 14.92
C PRO A 91 5.06 -10.30 14.90
N GLN A 92 5.60 -10.58 13.71
CA GLN A 92 6.98 -11.01 13.56
C GLN A 92 7.92 -9.80 13.62
N LYS A 93 8.66 -9.65 14.72
CA LYS A 93 9.61 -8.54 14.92
C LYS A 93 10.76 -8.49 13.92
N VAL A 94 11.03 -9.61 13.23
CA VAL A 94 12.06 -9.72 12.21
C VAL A 94 11.40 -10.23 10.93
N MET A 95 11.41 -9.40 9.90
CA MET A 95 10.86 -9.69 8.58
C MET A 95 11.93 -10.32 7.68
N LYS A 96 11.50 -11.14 6.74
CA LYS A 96 12.34 -11.57 5.60
C LYS A 96 12.05 -10.65 4.41
N TRP A 97 13.07 -9.95 3.94
CA TRP A 97 13.01 -8.98 2.85
C TRP A 97 13.98 -9.34 1.72
#